data_AF-A0A1E1W2Z2-F1
#
_entry.id   AF-A0A1E1W2Z2-F1
#
_cell.length_a   1.000
_cell.length_b   1.000
_cell.length_c   1.000
_cell.angle_alpha   90.00
_cell.angle_beta   90.00
_cell.angle_gamma   90.00
#
_symmetry.space_group_name_H-M   'P 1'
#
loop_
_entity.id
_entity.type
_entity.pdbx_description
1 polymer ?
#
loop_
_entity_poly.entity_id
_entity_poly.type
_entity_poly.pdbx_seq_one_letter_code
_entity_poly.pdbx_strand_id
1 'polypeptide(L)'
;QQRRMASAFQDVFGEMLLTQPTEKNESSLPSPHELRRKIILKHKKLPEGAEENSFAVRQEEGKDLDLRNSIKNGILLLEDPTDNEWYPHAFVLTENKLYYTENYSTQVETDADSDGEPDVDTSCSVP
;
A
#
# COMPACT_ATOMS: atom_id res chain seq x y z
N GLN A 1 7.38 -6.85 15.43
CA GLN A 1 6.53 -7.30 14.30
C GLN A 1 7.35 -7.77 13.10
N GLN A 2 8.38 -7.03 12.64
CA GLN A 2 9.18 -7.39 11.45
C GLN A 2 9.72 -8.83 11.46
N ARG A 3 10.26 -9.33 12.60
CA ARG A 3 10.68 -10.74 12.71
C ARG A 3 9.54 -11.73 12.43
N ARG A 4 8.34 -11.47 12.95
CA ARG A 4 7.15 -12.31 12.71
C ARG A 4 6.72 -12.26 11.24
N MET A 5 6.82 -11.08 10.60
CA MET A 5 6.55 -10.96 9.16
C MET A 5 7.55 -11.76 8.32
N ALA A 6 8.84 -11.72 8.67
CA ALA A 6 9.85 -12.51 7.97
C ALA A 6 9.58 -14.01 8.05
N SER A 7 9.23 -14.52 9.23
CA SER A 7 8.81 -15.92 9.40
C SER A 7 7.55 -16.22 8.57
N ALA A 8 6.52 -15.37 8.66
CA ALA A 8 5.29 -15.56 7.89
C ALA A 8 5.53 -15.54 6.37
N PHE A 9 6.42 -14.68 5.85
CA PHE A 9 6.77 -14.68 4.43
C PHE A 9 7.43 -16.00 4.01
N GLN A 10 8.32 -16.54 4.83
CA GLN A 10 8.96 -17.84 4.56
C GLN A 10 7.92 -18.97 4.59
N ASP A 11 7.05 -18.97 5.59
CA ASP A 11 6.04 -20.03 5.79
C ASP A 11 4.96 -20.01 4.69
N VAL A 12 4.48 -18.82 4.31
CA VAL A 12 3.36 -18.67 3.36
C VAL A 12 3.83 -18.73 1.92
N PHE A 13 4.91 -18.03 1.57
CA PHE A 13 5.37 -17.96 0.18
C PHE A 13 6.34 -19.08 -0.19
N GLY A 14 6.99 -19.71 0.80
CA GLY A 14 7.86 -20.88 0.60
C GLY A 14 8.85 -20.69 -0.55
N GLU A 15 8.80 -21.60 -1.53
CA GLU A 15 9.69 -21.60 -2.70
C GLU A 15 9.45 -20.45 -3.69
N MET A 16 8.29 -19.80 -3.62
CA MET A 16 8.02 -18.62 -4.44
C MET A 16 8.80 -17.40 -3.91
N LEU A 17 9.16 -17.37 -2.62
CA LEU A 17 9.92 -16.26 -2.06
C LEU A 17 11.38 -16.29 -2.54
N LEU A 18 11.82 -15.21 -3.19
CA LEU A 18 13.22 -15.06 -3.58
C LEU A 18 14.06 -14.64 -2.38
N THR A 19 14.74 -15.60 -1.74
CA THR A 19 15.61 -15.37 -0.58
C THR A 19 17.10 -15.30 -0.95
N GLN A 20 17.46 -15.74 -2.15
CA GLN A 20 18.82 -15.75 -2.67
C GLN A 20 18.87 -15.11 -4.06
N PRO A 21 20.02 -14.52 -4.46
CA PRO A 21 20.24 -14.08 -5.85
C PRO A 21 20.06 -15.23 -6.84
N THR A 22 19.63 -14.92 -8.07
CA THR A 22 19.36 -15.93 -9.11
C THR A 22 20.67 -16.53 -9.61
N GLU A 23 21.70 -15.70 -9.79
CA GLU A 23 23.06 -16.07 -10.11
C GLU A 23 24.08 -15.40 -9.17
N LYS A 24 25.24 -16.05 -8.98
CA LYS A 24 26.26 -15.59 -8.01
C LYS A 24 27.06 -14.38 -8.48
N ASN A 25 27.10 -14.13 -9.80
CA ASN A 25 27.92 -13.09 -10.43
C ASN A 25 27.06 -12.18 -11.34
N GLU A 26 25.85 -11.83 -10.89
CA GLU A 26 24.98 -10.92 -11.64
C GLU A 26 25.61 -9.52 -11.73
N SER A 27 25.79 -9.00 -12.95
CA SER A 27 26.19 -7.60 -13.20
C SER A 27 24.99 -6.68 -13.45
N SER A 28 23.81 -7.27 -13.66
CA SER A 28 22.56 -6.61 -13.96
C SER A 28 21.41 -7.33 -13.26
N LEU A 29 20.28 -6.64 -13.08
CA LEU A 29 19.08 -7.27 -12.55
C LEU A 29 18.59 -8.41 -13.46
N PRO A 30 17.99 -9.47 -12.89
CA PRO A 30 17.41 -10.55 -13.66
C PRO A 30 16.22 -10.07 -14.50
N SER A 31 16.03 -10.70 -15.65
CA SER A 31 14.93 -10.44 -16.56
C SER A 31 13.58 -10.86 -15.94
N PRO A 32 12.44 -10.29 -16.40
CA PRO A 32 11.12 -10.72 -15.94
C PRO A 32 10.85 -12.22 -16.14
N HIS A 33 11.47 -12.82 -17.16
CA HIS A 33 11.32 -14.24 -17.46
C HIS A 33 11.99 -15.15 -16.41
N GLU A 34 13.15 -14.74 -15.90
CA GLU A 34 13.90 -15.46 -14.84
C GLU A 34 13.21 -15.37 -13.48
N LEU A 35 12.45 -14.30 -13.26
CA LEU A 35 11.70 -14.06 -12.03
C LEU A 35 10.27 -14.62 -12.05
N ARG A 36 9.89 -15.40 -13.06
CA ARG A 36 8.53 -15.95 -13.15
C ARG A 36 8.21 -16.82 -11.93
N ARG A 37 7.03 -16.58 -11.34
CA ARG A 37 6.55 -17.25 -10.12
C ARG A 37 7.41 -16.99 -8.88
N LYS A 38 8.23 -15.94 -8.91
CA LYS A 38 9.00 -15.48 -7.75
C LYS A 38 8.40 -14.20 -7.18
N ILE A 39 8.40 -14.12 -5.86
CA ILE A 39 7.98 -12.97 -5.06
C ILE A 39 9.26 -12.32 -4.52
N ILE A 40 9.44 -11.03 -4.81
CA ILE A 40 10.61 -10.24 -4.40
C ILE A 40 10.20 -9.29 -3.28
N LEU A 41 11.03 -9.19 -2.24
CA LEU A 41 10.81 -8.25 -1.15
C LEU A 41 11.54 -6.93 -1.39
N LYS A 42 10.79 -5.83 -1.48
CA LYS A 42 11.34 -4.47 -1.46
C LYS A 42 11.28 -3.92 -0.03
N HIS A 43 12.41 -3.86 0.65
CA HIS A 43 12.49 -3.29 2.01
C HIS A 43 13.84 -2.61 2.24
N LYS A 44 13.90 -1.74 3.26
CA LYS A 44 15.15 -1.15 3.72
C LYS A 44 16.08 -2.25 4.24
N LYS A 45 17.24 -2.41 3.58
CA LYS A 45 18.31 -3.33 3.98
C LYS A 45 19.21 -2.65 5.02
N LEU A 46 19.64 -3.41 6.03
CA LEU A 46 20.65 -2.93 6.96
C LEU A 46 21.99 -2.77 6.23
N PRO A 47 22.81 -1.75 6.58
CA PRO A 47 24.17 -1.65 6.09
C PRO A 47 24.97 -2.91 6.42
N GLU A 48 25.97 -3.22 5.61
CA GLU A 48 26.87 -4.34 5.87
C GLU A 48 27.63 -4.12 7.19
N GLY A 49 27.58 -5.10 8.09
CA GLY A 49 28.17 -5.00 9.44
C GLY A 49 27.32 -4.29 10.49
N ALA A 50 26.09 -3.86 10.15
CA ALA A 50 25.16 -3.29 11.12
C ALA A 50 24.61 -4.37 12.07
N GLU A 51 24.88 -4.25 13.37
CA GLU A 51 24.33 -5.16 14.39
C GLU A 51 22.83 -4.93 14.59
N GLU A 52 22.13 -5.95 15.10
CA GLU A 52 20.66 -6.05 15.21
C GLU A 52 19.96 -4.87 15.90
N ASN A 53 20.72 -4.05 16.64
CA ASN A 53 20.23 -2.85 17.34
C ASN A 53 20.44 -1.52 16.60
N SER A 54 21.09 -1.49 15.45
CA SER A 54 21.45 -0.26 14.74
C SER A 54 20.36 0.18 13.74
N PHE A 55 19.21 0.63 14.26
CA PHE A 55 18.16 1.23 13.43
C PHE A 55 18.44 2.71 13.17
N ALA A 56 19.27 3.01 12.15
CA ALA A 56 19.37 4.37 11.64
C ALA A 56 18.18 4.67 10.72
N VAL A 57 17.11 5.28 11.25
CA VAL A 57 16.05 5.89 10.44
C VAL A 57 16.65 7.13 9.78
N ARG A 58 16.97 7.04 8.49
CA ARG A 58 17.22 8.21 7.65
C ARG A 58 15.85 8.71 7.21
N GLN A 59 15.46 9.90 7.67
CA GLN A 59 14.36 10.65 7.08
C GLN A 59 14.87 11.14 5.73
N GLU A 60 14.31 10.61 4.64
CA GLU A 60 14.42 11.28 3.35
C GLU A 60 13.41 12.43 3.36
N GLU A 61 13.97 13.64 3.40
CA GLU A 61 13.29 14.91 3.18
C GLU A 61 12.94 15.01 1.69
N GLY A 62 11.68 14.80 1.34
CA GLY A 62 11.28 14.78 -0.06
C GLY A 62 9.78 14.82 -0.28
N LYS A 63 9.32 16.00 -0.74
CA LYS A 63 8.06 16.36 -1.42
C LYS A 63 6.91 16.81 -0.51
N ASP A 64 6.42 18.01 -0.83
CA ASP A 64 5.46 18.90 -0.16
C ASP A 64 4.06 18.34 0.17
N LEU A 65 3.89 17.03 0.33
CA LEU A 65 2.68 16.45 0.92
C LEU A 65 3.02 15.14 1.63
N ASP A 66 4.07 15.16 2.47
CA ASP A 66 4.42 14.02 3.29
C ASP A 66 3.44 13.89 4.47
N LEU A 67 2.39 13.09 4.29
CA LEU A 67 1.42 12.77 5.34
C LEU A 67 2.09 12.17 6.58
N ARG A 68 3.31 11.63 6.48
CA ARG A 68 4.05 11.08 7.64
C ARG A 68 4.35 12.14 8.69
N ASN A 69 4.51 13.40 8.29
CA ASN A 69 4.84 14.53 9.18
C ASN A 69 3.65 15.44 9.47
N SER A 70 2.44 15.00 9.14
CA SER A 70 1.23 15.73 9.51
C SER A 70 0.98 15.63 11.03
N ILE A 71 0.57 16.75 11.62
CA ILE A 71 0.12 16.81 13.01
C ILE A 71 -1.26 16.15 13.12
N LYS A 72 -2.13 16.40 12.13
CA LYS A 72 -3.48 15.86 12.09
C LYS A 72 -3.98 15.76 10.66
N ASN A 73 -4.70 14.68 10.37
CA ASN A 73 -5.45 14.53 9.12
C ASN A 73 -6.89 14.18 9.45
N GLY A 74 -7.81 14.51 8.55
CA GLY A 74 -9.20 14.10 8.67
C GLY A 74 -10.09 14.69 7.61
N ILE A 75 -11.33 14.19 7.55
CA ILE A 75 -12.38 14.77 6.72
C ILE A 75 -13.09 15.84 7.55
N LEU A 76 -13.14 17.06 7.05
CA LEU A 76 -13.93 18.16 7.61
C LEU A 76 -14.83 18.74 6.52
N LEU A 77 -15.84 19.49 6.94
CA LEU A 77 -16.79 20.13 6.04
C LEU A 77 -16.36 21.58 5.77
N LEU A 78 -16.44 22.04 4.52
CA LEU A 78 -16.37 23.46 4.15
C LEU A 78 -17.69 23.88 3.51
N GLU A 79 -18.15 25.07 3.85
CA GLU A 79 -19.35 25.68 3.27
C GLU A 79 -18.99 26.31 1.91
N ASP A 80 -19.74 25.96 0.86
CA ASP A 80 -19.64 26.62 -0.44
C ASP A 80 -20.41 27.95 -0.40
N PRO A 81 -19.76 29.10 -0.68
CA PRO A 81 -20.42 30.41 -0.64
C PRO A 81 -21.49 30.62 -1.72
N THR A 82 -21.60 29.72 -2.69
CA THR A 82 -22.55 29.80 -3.82
C THR A 82 -23.93 29.29 -3.43
N ASP A 83 -24.00 28.16 -2.72
CA ASP A 83 -25.25 27.49 -2.34
C ASP A 83 -25.46 27.39 -0.82
N ASN A 84 -24.46 27.74 0.00
CA ASN A 84 -24.42 27.56 1.46
C ASN A 84 -24.57 26.10 1.91
N GLU A 85 -24.14 25.15 1.07
CA GLU A 85 -24.07 23.74 1.43
C GLU A 85 -22.67 23.36 1.95
N TRP A 86 -22.63 22.37 2.84
CA TRP A 86 -21.40 21.90 3.48
C TRP A 86 -20.87 20.65 2.78
N TYR A 87 -19.69 20.74 2.17
CA TYR A 87 -19.07 19.65 1.44
C TYR A 87 -17.87 19.07 2.19
N PRO A 88 -17.64 17.75 2.15
CA PRO A 88 -16.47 17.14 2.76
C PRO A 88 -15.20 17.49 1.98
N HIS A 89 -14.09 17.68 2.70
CA HIS A 89 -12.74 17.82 2.13
C HIS A 89 -11.74 17.05 3.00
N ALA A 90 -10.71 16.49 2.37
CA ALA A 90 -9.59 15.90 3.12
C ALA A 90 -8.64 17.01 3.56
N PHE A 91 -8.45 17.14 4.88
CA PHE A 91 -7.55 18.11 5.48
C PHE A 91 -6.27 17.47 5.99
N VAL A 92 -5.15 18.18 5.80
CA VAL A 92 -3.82 17.81 6.29
C VAL A 92 -3.22 19.01 7.00
N LEU A 93 -3.11 18.92 8.32
CA LEU A 93 -2.45 19.92 9.16
C LEU A 93 -0.97 19.54 9.32
N THR A 94 -0.09 20.45 8.94
CA THR A 94 1.35 20.42 9.23
C THR A 94 1.69 21.48 10.29
N GLU A 95 2.96 21.59 10.68
CA GLU A 95 3.40 22.62 11.63
C GLU A 95 3.07 24.05 11.17
N ASN A 96 3.16 24.31 9.88
CA ASN A 96 3.10 25.68 9.34
C ASN A 96 1.93 25.93 8.39
N LYS A 97 1.23 24.88 7.94
CA LYS A 97 0.22 24.97 6.88
C LYS A 97 -0.92 23.98 7.09
N LEU A 98 -2.12 24.38 6.69
CA LEU A 98 -3.28 23.53 6.53
C LEU A 98 -3.58 23.38 5.03
N TYR A 99 -3.57 22.15 4.53
CA TYR A 99 -3.92 21.82 3.15
C TYR A 99 -5.29 21.17 3.11
N TYR A 100 -6.06 21.42 2.04
CA TYR A 100 -7.31 20.73 1.77
C TYR A 100 -7.49 20.44 0.28
N THR A 101 -8.19 19.37 -0.06
CA THR A 101 -8.57 19.01 -1.43
C THR A 101 -9.77 19.82 -1.88
N GLU A 102 -9.85 20.25 -3.15
CA GLU A 102 -11.03 20.98 -3.65
C GLU A 102 -12.30 20.13 -3.67
N ASN A 103 -12.20 18.84 -4.04
CA ASN A 103 -13.34 17.93 -4.05
C ASN A 103 -12.98 16.64 -3.29
N TYR A 104 -13.82 16.23 -2.34
CA TYR A 104 -13.77 14.90 -1.75
C TYR A 104 -15.02 14.13 -2.15
N SER A 105 -14.94 13.39 -3.27
CA SER A 105 -16.01 12.46 -3.61
C SER A 105 -15.98 11.31 -2.62
N THR A 106 -17.05 11.14 -1.85
CA THR A 106 -17.34 9.91 -1.12
C THR A 106 -17.77 8.83 -2.12
N GLN A 107 -16.95 8.53 -3.13
CA GLN A 107 -16.99 7.19 -3.69
C GLN A 107 -16.41 6.31 -2.61
N VAL A 108 -17.30 5.86 -1.73
CA VAL A 108 -17.08 4.67 -0.93
C VAL A 108 -16.50 3.67 -1.92
N GLU A 109 -15.23 3.33 -1.74
CA GLU A 109 -14.67 2.08 -2.23
C GLU A 109 -15.57 1.01 -1.64
N THR A 110 -16.67 0.74 -2.33
CA THR A 110 -17.39 -0.49 -2.16
C THR A 110 -16.47 -1.46 -2.88
N ASP A 111 -15.50 -1.99 -2.15
CA ASP A 111 -14.96 -3.31 -2.40
C ASP A 111 -16.16 -4.28 -2.26
N ALA A 112 -17.05 -4.21 -3.25
CA ALA A 112 -17.97 -5.28 -3.56
C ALA A 112 -17.10 -6.34 -4.23
N ASP A 113 -16.39 -7.10 -3.40
CA ASP A 113 -16.20 -8.53 -3.65
C ASP A 113 -17.60 -9.16 -3.74
N SER A 114 -18.30 -8.89 -4.84
CA SER A 114 -19.45 -9.66 -5.29
C SER A 114 -18.91 -10.71 -6.24
N ASP A 115 -18.23 -11.69 -5.67
CA ASP A 115 -17.98 -12.99 -6.27
C ASP A 115 -19.34 -13.66 -6.47
N GLY A 116 -20.00 -13.31 -7.57
CA GLY A 116 -21.25 -13.90 -8.03
C GLY A 116 -20.91 -14.93 -9.10
N GLU A 117 -20.68 -16.16 -8.67
CA GLU A 117 -20.67 -17.35 -9.52
C GLU A 117 -21.87 -17.34 -10.48
N PRO A 118 -21.71 -17.65 -11.78
CA PRO A 118 -22.84 -17.86 -12.67
C PRO A 118 -23.42 -19.25 -12.41
N ASP A 119 -24.52 -19.33 -11.66
CA ASP A 119 -25.34 -20.55 -11.60
C ASP A 119 -25.88 -20.89 -13.00
N VAL A 120 -25.24 -21.88 -13.61
CA VAL A 120 -25.72 -22.59 -14.79
C VAL A 120 -26.59 -23.76 -14.32
N ASP A 121 -27.68 -23.98 -15.06
CA ASP A 121 -28.50 -25.21 -15.10
C ASP A 121 -29.55 -25.33 -13.97
N THR A 122 -30.82 -25.69 -14.19
CA THR A 122 -31.42 -26.54 -15.21
C THR A 122 -32.91 -26.23 -15.33
N SER A 123 -33.40 -26.18 -16.57
CA SER A 123 -34.80 -26.28 -16.91
C SER A 123 -35.41 -27.58 -16.35
N CYS A 124 -36.42 -27.49 -15.50
CA CYS A 124 -37.35 -28.60 -15.31
C CYS A 124 -38.79 -28.10 -15.20
N SER A 125 -39.66 -28.92 -15.76
CA SER A 125 -40.94 -28.59 -16.35
C SER A 125 -42.10 -29.03 -15.45
N VAL A 126 -43.17 -28.23 -15.41
CA VAL A 126 -44.61 -28.55 -15.18
C VAL A 126 -45.02 -29.20 -13.83
N PRO A 127 -46.32 -29.28 -13.45
CA PRO A 127 -47.58 -29.18 -14.21
C PRO A 127 -48.29 -27.82 -14.19
#